data_AF-A0A1B8AIZ1-F1
#
_entry.id   AF-A0A1B8AIZ1-F1
#
_cell.length_a   1.000
_cell.length_b   1.000
_cell.length_c   1.000
_cell.angle_alpha   90.00
_cell.angle_beta   90.00
_cell.angle_gamma   90.00
#
_symmetry.space_group_name_H-M   'P 1'
#
loop_
_entity.id
_entity.type
_entity.pdbx_description
1 polymer ?
#
loop_
_entity_poly.entity_id
_entity_poly.type
_entity_poly.pdbx_seq_one_letter_code
_entity_poly.pdbx_strand_id
1 'polypeptide(L)'
;MPLNLRRRFADVSRCGDADATESPKTIRFFHPGYGKAAISNDAQPPIRDALISFPAFDDGGILYGIEHTACGILAGNRWDGYFSFDRQGETVVERPIDGILRERAYFFCLPQPRNSSVDPYPIFARFGDWRFPHNDLPPCWERLRPRFHGDANGIIRRCALTDCGLSVDAAHLIPVKETSWYNDNGMMDYGKATSFSTEAVNSLTNLISLRTDVHRMFDERNFCFAPKTDEYQRELPSTDQHESGKASRTEQSSSDTSPAPVVLAAHVFNSIPGGELQKLFHNREAHPAIYAASLECLFARFAWTIFSPNIFRDFLFMTKEPRVLLVWDEELGQYRTERAEKSKCIMTAQEARARSKSPTKRQRPTGETGQVDQESLYGEDEFDEPDHVRD
;
A
#
# COMPACT_ATOMS: atom_id res chain seq x y z
N MET A 1 -40.04 -4.13 36.63
CA MET A 1 -38.87 -3.59 35.92
C MET A 1 -38.49 -4.55 34.81
N PRO A 2 -39.04 -4.44 33.59
CA PRO A 2 -38.72 -5.37 32.52
C PRO A 2 -37.59 -4.86 31.62
N LEU A 3 -36.73 -5.82 31.26
CA LEU A 3 -35.79 -5.82 30.15
C LEU A 3 -36.45 -5.32 28.85
N ASN A 4 -35.71 -4.56 28.02
CA ASN A 4 -35.66 -4.64 26.54
C ASN A 4 -35.16 -3.32 25.92
N LEU A 5 -34.00 -3.35 25.25
CA LEU A 5 -33.92 -2.98 23.83
C LEU A 5 -32.65 -3.56 23.21
N ARG A 6 -32.73 -4.84 22.82
CA ARG A 6 -31.94 -5.40 21.73
C ARG A 6 -32.17 -4.50 20.50
N ARG A 7 -31.14 -3.83 19.98
CA ARG A 7 -31.16 -3.45 18.55
C ARG A 7 -31.17 -4.76 17.76
N ARG A 8 -32.25 -5.00 17.02
CA ARG A 8 -32.39 -6.13 16.11
C ARG A 8 -31.35 -5.97 15.00
N PHE A 9 -30.48 -6.98 14.86
CA PHE A 9 -29.86 -7.29 13.57
C PHE A 9 -30.97 -7.77 12.63
N ALA A 10 -31.62 -6.82 11.96
CA ALA A 10 -32.59 -7.12 10.91
C ALA A 10 -32.42 -6.06 9.83
N ASP A 11 -31.37 -6.22 9.02
CA ASP A 11 -31.40 -5.83 7.60
C ASP A 11 -30.26 -6.48 6.79
N VAL A 12 -29.98 -7.75 7.08
CA VAL A 12 -29.21 -8.63 6.18
C VAL A 12 -30.20 -9.53 5.44
N SER A 13 -31.10 -8.94 4.65
CA SER A 13 -31.98 -9.68 3.71
C SER A 13 -32.68 -8.71 2.74
N ARG A 14 -31.89 -8.02 1.92
CA ARG A 14 -32.30 -7.56 0.58
C ARG A 14 -31.10 -7.61 -0.37
N CYS A 15 -30.53 -8.80 -0.53
CA CYS A 15 -29.69 -9.10 -1.69
C CYS A 15 -30.61 -9.57 -2.81
N GLY A 16 -30.97 -8.65 -3.70
CA GLY A 16 -31.85 -8.93 -4.84
C GLY A 16 -32.28 -7.65 -5.56
N ASP A 17 -31.42 -7.25 -6.49
CA ASP A 17 -31.66 -6.50 -7.73
C ASP A 17 -32.31 -5.10 -7.68
N ALA A 18 -31.51 -4.08 -8.02
CA ALA A 18 -31.95 -2.91 -8.81
C ALA A 18 -30.84 -1.92 -9.21
N ASP A 19 -29.56 -2.13 -8.83
CA ASP A 19 -28.48 -1.26 -9.29
C ASP A 19 -27.36 -2.14 -9.83
N ALA A 20 -27.38 -2.35 -11.14
CA ALA A 20 -26.24 -2.94 -11.84
C ALA A 20 -25.06 -1.99 -11.57
N THR A 21 -24.25 -2.33 -10.58
CA THR A 21 -23.16 -1.50 -10.07
C THR A 21 -22.32 -1.04 -11.24
N GLU A 22 -22.51 0.21 -11.66
CA GLU A 22 -21.65 0.84 -12.64
C GLU A 22 -20.24 0.74 -12.06
N SER A 23 -19.35 0.07 -12.78
CA SER A 23 -17.98 -0.09 -12.32
C SER A 23 -17.41 1.31 -12.10
N PRO A 24 -16.74 1.56 -10.97
CA PRO A 24 -16.28 2.91 -10.67
C PRO A 24 -15.42 3.41 -11.82
N LYS A 25 -15.66 4.66 -12.20
CA LYS A 25 -14.85 5.36 -13.20
C LYS A 25 -13.38 5.13 -12.87
N THR A 26 -12.62 4.67 -13.85
CA THR A 26 -11.19 4.40 -13.68
C THR A 26 -10.39 5.51 -14.33
N ILE A 27 -9.41 6.05 -13.62
CA ILE A 27 -8.44 7.02 -14.12
C ILE A 27 -7.15 6.28 -14.46
N ARG A 28 -6.57 6.61 -15.63
CA ARG A 28 -5.40 5.91 -16.17
C ARG A 28 -4.24 6.87 -16.33
N PHE A 29 -3.06 6.43 -15.90
CA PHE A 29 -1.82 7.17 -16.05
C PHE A 29 -0.93 6.43 -17.05
N PHE A 30 -0.53 7.13 -18.09
CA PHE A 30 0.20 6.58 -19.23
C PHE A 30 1.66 6.98 -19.19
N HIS A 31 2.51 6.07 -19.61
CA HIS A 31 3.91 6.36 -19.85
C HIS A 31 4.05 7.01 -21.25
N PRO A 32 4.69 8.19 -21.40
CA PRO A 32 4.72 8.93 -22.66
C PRO A 32 5.52 8.22 -23.78
N GLY A 33 6.56 7.47 -23.45
CA GLY A 33 7.32 6.69 -24.45
C GLY A 33 6.59 5.50 -25.09
N TYR A 34 5.35 5.18 -24.66
CA TYR A 34 4.62 4.00 -25.15
C TYR A 34 3.27 4.32 -25.76
N GLY A 35 2.83 3.46 -26.68
CA GLY A 35 1.61 3.67 -27.45
C GLY A 35 1.72 4.84 -28.44
N LYS A 36 0.74 4.95 -29.35
CA LYS A 36 0.67 6.03 -30.36
C LYS A 36 -0.60 6.87 -30.29
N ALA A 37 -1.61 6.42 -29.57
CA ALA A 37 -2.87 7.15 -29.41
C ALA A 37 -2.67 8.43 -28.58
N ALA A 38 -3.37 9.49 -28.97
CA ALA A 38 -3.50 10.70 -28.17
C ALA A 38 -4.60 10.51 -27.12
N ILE A 39 -4.60 11.37 -26.10
CA ILE A 39 -5.75 11.56 -25.20
C ILE A 39 -6.62 12.65 -25.83
N SER A 40 -7.90 12.36 -26.02
CA SER A 40 -8.91 13.33 -26.42
C SER A 40 -10.24 13.00 -25.76
N ASN A 41 -11.25 13.86 -25.96
CA ASN A 41 -12.59 13.64 -25.41
C ASN A 41 -13.22 12.33 -25.91
N ASP A 42 -12.92 11.94 -27.16
CA ASP A 42 -13.55 10.79 -27.83
C ASP A 42 -12.64 9.55 -27.89
N ALA A 43 -11.35 9.68 -27.56
CA ALA A 43 -10.38 8.60 -27.67
C ALA A 43 -9.35 8.60 -26.53
N GLN A 44 -9.00 7.40 -26.07
CA GLN A 44 -7.94 7.19 -25.08
C GLN A 44 -6.94 6.16 -25.58
N PRO A 45 -5.69 6.21 -25.10
CA PRO A 45 -4.76 5.13 -25.35
C PRO A 45 -5.30 3.79 -24.78
N PRO A 46 -4.97 2.67 -25.43
CA PRO A 46 -5.48 1.38 -25.02
C PRO A 46 -4.93 1.02 -23.63
N ILE A 47 -5.73 0.33 -22.82
CA ILE A 47 -5.39 0.00 -21.43
C ILE A 47 -4.02 -0.69 -21.24
N ARG A 48 -3.56 -1.44 -22.25
CA ARG A 48 -2.24 -2.10 -22.26
C ARG A 48 -1.04 -1.15 -22.18
N ASP A 49 -1.24 0.13 -22.49
CA ASP A 49 -0.21 1.17 -22.45
C ASP A 49 -0.29 2.02 -21.17
N ALA A 50 -1.32 1.82 -20.35
CA ALA A 50 -1.43 2.48 -19.05
C ALA A 50 -0.34 1.93 -18.13
N LEU A 51 0.49 2.82 -17.60
CA LEU A 51 1.50 2.51 -16.59
C LEU A 51 0.82 2.02 -15.31
N ILE A 52 -0.20 2.74 -14.88
CA ILE A 52 -0.99 2.44 -13.69
C ILE A 52 -2.43 2.94 -13.85
N SER A 53 -3.38 2.27 -13.22
CA SER A 53 -4.81 2.61 -13.29
C SER A 53 -5.44 2.49 -11.92
N PHE A 54 -6.32 3.42 -11.57
CA PHE A 54 -6.97 3.45 -10.26
C PHE A 54 -8.46 3.78 -10.37
N PRO A 55 -9.30 3.20 -9.49
CA PRO A 55 -10.69 3.61 -9.35
C PRO A 55 -10.78 5.04 -8.79
N ALA A 56 -11.69 5.84 -9.34
CA ALA A 56 -11.89 7.24 -8.98
C ALA A 56 -12.80 7.36 -7.75
N PHE A 57 -12.28 6.97 -6.59
CA PHE A 57 -13.01 6.98 -5.33
C PHE A 57 -13.05 8.34 -4.62
N ASP A 58 -12.25 9.31 -5.08
CA ASP A 58 -12.18 10.66 -4.52
C ASP A 58 -13.08 11.63 -5.32
N ASP A 59 -14.38 11.74 -4.97
CA ASP A 59 -15.34 12.64 -5.66
C ASP A 59 -15.35 12.51 -7.21
N GLY A 60 -15.41 11.25 -7.68
CA GLY A 60 -15.35 10.94 -9.12
C GLY A 60 -13.99 11.19 -9.77
N GLY A 61 -12.97 11.44 -8.96
CA GLY A 61 -11.56 11.63 -9.30
C GLY A 61 -10.61 10.87 -8.39
N ILE A 62 -9.36 11.30 -8.37
CA ILE A 62 -8.31 10.73 -7.54
C ILE A 62 -7.33 11.79 -7.02
N LEU A 63 -6.83 11.65 -5.79
CA LEU A 63 -6.02 12.68 -5.12
C LEU A 63 -4.60 12.80 -5.68
N TYR A 64 -4.33 13.82 -6.50
CA TYR A 64 -3.07 14.13 -7.21
C TYR A 64 -1.80 13.64 -6.51
N GLY A 65 -1.64 13.95 -5.21
CA GLY A 65 -0.44 13.62 -4.46
C GLY A 65 -0.16 12.12 -4.33
N ILE A 66 -1.22 11.30 -4.25
CA ILE A 66 -1.14 9.84 -4.16
C ILE A 66 -0.66 9.27 -5.50
N GLU A 67 -1.26 9.69 -6.62
CA GLU A 67 -0.91 9.15 -7.94
C GLU A 67 0.43 9.66 -8.41
N HIS A 68 0.75 10.93 -8.12
CA HIS A 68 2.05 11.50 -8.43
C HIS A 68 3.15 10.73 -7.69
N THR A 69 2.94 10.43 -6.40
CA THR A 69 3.86 9.60 -5.63
C THR A 69 3.97 8.20 -6.21
N ALA A 70 2.84 7.57 -6.55
CA ALA A 70 2.82 6.23 -7.15
C ALA A 70 3.62 6.20 -8.46
N CYS A 71 3.37 7.13 -9.39
CA CYS A 71 4.13 7.23 -10.64
C CYS A 71 5.61 7.54 -10.41
N GLY A 72 5.94 8.42 -9.46
CA GLY A 72 7.31 8.74 -9.10
C GLY A 72 8.11 7.53 -8.58
N ILE A 73 7.49 6.67 -7.76
CA ILE A 73 8.09 5.40 -7.29
C ILE A 73 8.47 4.54 -8.49
N LEU A 74 7.56 4.40 -9.45
CA LEU A 74 7.73 3.55 -10.62
C LEU A 74 8.78 4.10 -11.58
N ALA A 75 8.88 5.42 -11.70
CA ALA A 75 9.91 6.11 -12.45
C ALA A 75 11.26 6.21 -11.70
N GLY A 76 11.39 5.53 -10.56
CA GLY A 76 12.62 5.46 -9.78
C GLY A 76 12.84 6.65 -8.87
N ASN A 77 11.87 6.91 -8.01
CA ASN A 77 11.86 8.00 -7.04
C ASN A 77 11.96 9.39 -7.70
N ARG A 78 11.40 9.53 -8.92
CA ARG A 78 11.41 10.78 -9.68
C ARG A 78 10.23 11.67 -9.28
N TRP A 79 10.41 12.38 -8.17
CA TRP A 79 9.42 13.32 -7.63
C TRP A 79 9.28 14.60 -8.46
N ASP A 80 10.22 14.86 -9.37
CA ASP A 80 10.20 15.97 -10.33
C ASP A 80 9.33 15.69 -11.56
N GLY A 81 8.76 14.48 -11.68
CA GLY A 81 7.76 14.17 -12.70
C GLY A 81 6.49 15.00 -12.56
N TYR A 82 5.71 15.10 -13.62
CA TYR A 82 4.48 15.89 -13.67
C TYR A 82 3.43 15.23 -14.57
N PHE A 83 2.17 15.60 -14.38
CA PHE A 83 1.10 15.13 -15.24
C PHE A 83 0.91 16.07 -16.44
N SER A 84 0.58 15.49 -17.59
CA SER A 84 0.32 16.21 -18.83
C SER A 84 -0.87 15.60 -19.58
N PHE A 85 -1.58 16.41 -20.34
CA PHE A 85 -2.63 15.95 -21.25
C PHE A 85 -2.07 15.41 -22.57
N ASP A 86 -0.86 15.81 -22.93
CA ASP A 86 -0.13 15.29 -24.08
C ASP A 86 1.16 14.57 -23.68
N ARG A 87 1.67 13.80 -24.63
CA ARG A 87 2.85 12.94 -24.46
C ARG A 87 4.15 13.72 -24.44
N GLN A 88 4.19 14.86 -25.10
CA GLN A 88 5.36 15.72 -25.18
C GLN A 88 5.62 16.42 -23.84
N GLY A 89 4.58 16.53 -23.00
CA GLY A 89 4.66 17.22 -21.72
C GLY A 89 4.44 18.73 -21.83
N GLU A 90 3.89 19.20 -22.95
CA GLU A 90 3.74 20.64 -23.22
C GLU A 90 2.48 21.21 -22.54
N THR A 91 1.42 20.41 -22.46
CA THR A 91 0.14 20.75 -21.83
C THR A 91 0.11 20.18 -20.41
N VAL A 92 0.88 20.81 -19.54
CA VAL A 92 1.00 20.44 -18.13
C VAL A 92 -0.35 20.55 -17.43
N VAL A 93 -0.66 19.55 -16.61
CA VAL A 93 -1.83 19.56 -15.73
C VAL A 93 -1.49 20.42 -14.52
N GLU A 94 -2.15 21.56 -14.39
CA GLU A 94 -2.10 22.34 -13.15
C GLU A 94 -2.74 21.55 -12.01
N ARG A 95 -2.10 21.55 -10.84
CA ARG A 95 -2.66 20.87 -9.66
C ARG A 95 -4.01 21.53 -9.31
N PRO A 96 -5.12 20.75 -9.27
CA PRO A 96 -6.41 21.27 -8.85
C PRO A 96 -6.37 21.81 -7.42
N ILE A 97 -7.21 22.79 -7.10
CA ILE A 97 -7.26 23.43 -5.77
C ILE A 97 -7.58 22.40 -4.68
N ASP A 98 -8.57 21.54 -4.94
CA ASP A 98 -8.94 20.42 -4.07
C ASP A 98 -7.96 19.22 -4.17
N GLY A 99 -6.98 19.31 -5.07
CA GLY A 99 -6.03 18.25 -5.35
C GLY A 99 -6.61 17.05 -6.09
N ILE A 100 -7.83 17.08 -6.62
CA ILE A 100 -8.49 15.92 -7.21
C ILE A 100 -8.43 15.95 -8.74
N LEU A 101 -7.74 14.97 -9.31
CA LEU A 101 -7.68 14.71 -10.74
C LEU A 101 -8.98 14.03 -11.21
N ARG A 102 -9.73 14.67 -12.10
CA ARG A 102 -11.05 14.17 -12.57
C ARG A 102 -11.06 13.74 -14.02
N GLU A 103 -10.03 14.03 -14.80
CA GLU A 103 -9.95 13.53 -16.17
C GLU A 103 -9.68 12.04 -16.18
N ARG A 104 -10.12 11.39 -17.26
CA ARG A 104 -10.06 9.92 -17.36
C ARG A 104 -8.64 9.40 -17.63
N ALA A 105 -7.74 10.25 -18.12
CA ALA A 105 -6.42 9.86 -18.57
C ALA A 105 -5.41 11.00 -18.43
N TYR A 106 -4.19 10.65 -18.05
CA TYR A 106 -3.05 11.57 -17.94
C TYR A 106 -1.77 10.87 -18.41
N PHE A 107 -0.81 11.61 -18.95
CA PHE A 107 0.56 11.14 -19.08
C PHE A 107 1.36 11.53 -17.84
N PHE A 108 2.24 10.64 -17.36
CA PHE A 108 3.27 11.00 -16.38
C PHE A 108 4.58 11.27 -17.10
N CYS A 109 4.94 12.53 -17.20
CA CYS A 109 6.14 12.99 -17.90
C CYS A 109 7.25 13.27 -16.92
N LEU A 110 8.50 13.04 -17.35
CA LEU A 110 9.69 13.47 -16.63
C LEU A 110 10.26 14.72 -17.32
N PRO A 111 10.86 15.66 -16.59
CA PRO A 111 11.57 16.78 -17.19
C PRO A 111 12.66 16.26 -18.14
N GLN A 112 12.58 16.65 -19.42
CA GLN A 112 13.58 16.32 -20.43
C GLN A 112 14.22 17.60 -20.98
N PRO A 113 15.50 17.56 -21.38
CA PRO A 113 16.10 18.62 -22.17
C PRO A 113 15.27 18.88 -23.45
N ARG A 114 15.03 20.15 -23.77
CA ARG A 114 14.36 20.56 -25.01
C ARG A 114 15.14 19.94 -26.18
N ASN A 115 14.48 19.11 -27.00
CA ASN A 115 15.01 18.35 -28.15
C ASN A 115 15.39 16.87 -27.93
N SER A 116 15.06 16.29 -26.78
CA SER A 116 15.13 14.83 -26.59
C SER A 116 13.99 14.15 -27.35
N SER A 117 14.24 13.01 -28.02
CA SER A 117 13.13 12.12 -28.39
C SER A 117 12.43 11.66 -27.12
N VAL A 118 11.12 11.39 -27.19
CA VAL A 118 10.36 10.78 -26.08
C VAL A 118 10.72 9.29 -26.00
N ASP A 119 12.00 9.01 -25.77
CA ASP A 119 12.48 7.68 -25.49
C ASP A 119 11.85 7.23 -24.16
N PRO A 120 11.43 5.96 -24.05
CA PRO A 120 10.83 5.49 -22.82
C PRO A 120 11.80 5.59 -21.66
N TYR A 121 11.42 6.28 -20.57
CA TYR A 121 12.18 6.22 -19.35
C TYR A 121 12.02 4.84 -18.71
N PRO A 122 13.06 4.33 -18.03
CA PRO A 122 13.02 3.00 -17.46
C PRO A 122 12.16 2.99 -16.19
N ILE A 123 11.44 1.90 -15.90
CA ILE A 123 10.56 1.78 -14.73
C ILE A 123 10.89 0.58 -13.84
N PHE A 124 10.59 0.70 -12.55
CA PHE A 124 10.56 -0.45 -11.65
C PHE A 124 9.27 -1.26 -11.84
N ALA A 125 9.42 -2.57 -12.00
CA ALA A 125 8.30 -3.51 -12.13
C ALA A 125 8.11 -4.39 -10.87
N ARG A 126 9.10 -4.41 -9.96
CA ARG A 126 9.11 -5.25 -8.76
C ARG A 126 9.58 -4.46 -7.57
N PHE A 127 8.97 -4.73 -6.42
CA PHE A 127 9.41 -4.16 -5.15
C PHE A 127 10.86 -4.52 -4.81
N GLY A 128 11.29 -5.75 -5.10
CA GLY A 128 12.66 -6.21 -4.84
C GLY A 128 13.75 -5.44 -5.61
N ASP A 129 13.43 -4.90 -6.79
CA ASP A 129 14.36 -4.09 -7.59
C ASP A 129 14.40 -2.63 -7.12
N TRP A 130 13.33 -2.15 -6.48
CA TRP A 130 13.22 -0.77 -6.04
C TRP A 130 14.09 -0.53 -4.80
N ARG A 131 14.87 0.56 -4.78
CA ARG A 131 15.65 0.96 -3.60
C ARG A 131 14.96 2.10 -2.86
N PHE A 132 14.99 2.01 -1.54
CA PHE A 132 14.35 2.97 -0.66
C PHE A 132 15.03 4.35 -0.75
N PRO A 133 14.29 5.45 -0.93
CA PRO A 133 14.84 6.81 -1.07
C PRO A 133 15.14 7.40 0.31
N HIS A 134 16.23 6.98 0.93
CA HIS A 134 16.67 7.52 2.22
C HIS A 134 16.82 9.04 2.17
N ASN A 135 16.18 9.74 3.11
CA ASN A 135 16.19 11.20 3.23
C ASN A 135 15.63 11.97 2.02
N ASP A 136 14.93 11.29 1.11
CA ASP A 136 14.35 11.88 -0.10
C ASP A 136 12.91 11.36 -0.30
N LEU A 137 12.09 11.46 0.76
CA LEU A 137 10.67 11.15 0.68
C LEU A 137 9.94 12.23 -0.13
N PRO A 138 8.84 11.89 -0.82
CA PRO A 138 8.05 12.89 -1.53
C PRO A 138 7.57 14.00 -0.59
N PRO A 139 7.44 15.25 -1.05
CA PRO A 139 7.14 16.39 -0.17
C PRO A 139 5.88 16.22 0.70
N CYS A 140 4.83 15.56 0.22
CA CYS A 140 3.62 15.32 1.02
C CYS A 140 3.82 14.32 2.17
N TRP A 141 4.74 13.36 2.01
CA TRP A 141 5.11 12.40 3.05
C TRP A 141 6.04 13.04 4.07
N GLU A 142 6.99 13.84 3.62
CA GLU A 142 7.95 14.53 4.50
C GLU A 142 7.26 15.48 5.47
N ARG A 143 6.15 16.11 5.06
CA ARG A 143 5.29 16.93 5.93
C ARG A 143 4.68 16.17 7.11
N LEU A 144 4.62 14.84 7.07
CA LEU A 144 4.16 14.02 8.20
C LEU A 144 5.25 13.79 9.24
N ARG A 145 6.55 13.93 8.90
CA ARG A 145 7.68 13.60 9.78
C ARG A 145 7.56 14.18 11.20
N PRO A 146 7.11 15.43 11.42
CA PRO A 146 6.96 15.98 12.77
C PRO A 146 5.98 15.22 13.67
N ARG A 147 5.05 14.42 13.11
CA ARG A 147 4.11 13.58 13.88
C ARG A 147 4.70 12.23 14.27
N PHE A 148 5.75 11.81 13.58
CA PHE A 148 6.41 10.53 13.80
C PHE A 148 7.58 10.71 14.77
N HIS A 149 7.34 10.39 16.03
CA HIS A 149 8.35 10.52 17.09
C HIS A 149 9.18 9.23 17.27
N GLY A 150 8.83 8.14 16.58
CA GLY A 150 9.49 6.84 16.68
C GLY A 150 9.39 6.21 18.07
N ASP A 151 8.65 6.80 18.99
CA ASP A 151 8.51 6.34 20.37
C ASP A 151 7.35 5.34 20.47
N ALA A 152 7.65 4.07 20.23
CA ALA A 152 6.77 2.92 20.46
C ALA A 152 6.46 2.66 21.95
N ASN A 153 6.47 3.71 22.79
CA ASN A 153 6.14 3.64 24.21
C ASN A 153 4.63 3.74 24.40
N GLY A 154 3.93 2.68 24.02
CA GLY A 154 2.50 2.57 24.25
C GLY A 154 1.97 1.38 23.52
N ILE A 155 1.60 0.34 24.28
CA ILE A 155 0.98 -0.88 23.75
C ILE A 155 -0.16 -0.47 22.83
N ILE A 156 0.02 -0.69 21.53
CA ILE A 156 -0.95 -0.37 20.50
C ILE A 156 -2.10 -1.37 20.68
N ARG A 157 -3.15 -0.96 21.38
CA ARG A 157 -4.32 -1.81 21.68
C ARG A 157 -5.53 -1.51 20.80
N ARG A 158 -5.40 -0.59 19.84
CA ARG A 158 -6.48 -0.16 18.96
C ARG A 158 -6.08 -0.36 17.52
N CYS A 159 -7.01 -0.85 16.71
CA CYS A 159 -6.85 -0.95 15.27
C CYS A 159 -6.62 0.44 14.67
N ALA A 160 -5.53 0.59 13.92
CA ALA A 160 -5.12 1.84 13.27
C ALA A 160 -6.17 2.38 12.29
N LEU A 161 -7.09 1.56 11.80
CA LEU A 161 -8.16 2.00 10.90
C LEU A 161 -9.51 2.20 11.60
N THR A 162 -9.89 1.28 12.49
CA THR A 162 -11.27 1.20 13.02
C THR A 162 -11.42 1.68 14.44
N ASP A 163 -10.32 1.98 15.13
CA ASP A 163 -10.28 2.22 16.58
C ASP A 163 -10.91 1.06 17.42
N CYS A 164 -11.01 -0.13 16.85
CA CYS A 164 -11.47 -1.31 17.55
C CYS A 164 -10.36 -1.87 18.43
N GLY A 165 -10.64 -2.14 19.71
CA GLY A 165 -9.71 -2.80 20.63
C GLY A 165 -9.88 -4.31 20.75
N LEU A 166 -10.84 -4.89 20.02
CA LEU A 166 -11.14 -6.33 20.02
C LEU A 166 -10.54 -7.00 18.78
N SER A 167 -9.99 -8.21 18.96
CA SER A 167 -9.41 -9.04 17.90
C SER A 167 -8.44 -8.28 17.02
N VAL A 168 -7.37 -7.78 17.66
CA VAL A 168 -6.35 -6.94 17.05
C VAL A 168 -5.07 -7.74 16.91
N ASP A 169 -4.52 -7.75 15.70
CA ASP A 169 -3.27 -8.40 15.35
C ASP A 169 -2.17 -7.35 15.11
N ALA A 170 -0.92 -7.76 15.29
CA ALA A 170 0.24 -6.99 14.85
C ALA A 170 0.44 -7.21 13.34
N ALA A 171 0.38 -6.14 12.58
CA ALA A 171 0.54 -6.13 11.13
C ALA A 171 1.87 -5.45 10.76
N HIS A 172 2.71 -6.15 10.02
CA HIS A 172 3.95 -5.58 9.50
C HIS A 172 3.66 -4.59 8.37
N LEU A 173 4.27 -3.41 8.44
CA LEU A 173 4.23 -2.43 7.35
C LEU A 173 5.00 -2.99 6.16
N ILE A 174 6.28 -3.32 6.34
CA ILE A 174 7.09 -4.10 5.40
C ILE A 174 6.96 -5.57 5.77
N PRO A 175 6.31 -6.40 4.93
CA PRO A 175 6.05 -7.80 5.28
C PRO A 175 7.33 -8.61 5.53
N VAL A 176 7.27 -9.56 6.45
CA VAL A 176 8.40 -10.47 6.78
C VAL A 176 8.94 -11.23 5.56
N LYS A 177 8.13 -11.49 4.53
CA LYS A 177 8.63 -12.13 3.30
C LYS A 177 9.62 -11.26 2.51
N GLU A 178 9.66 -9.95 2.79
CA GLU A 178 10.55 -8.98 2.17
C GLU A 178 11.78 -8.70 3.06
N THR A 179 12.16 -9.61 3.99
CA THR A 179 13.33 -9.42 4.87
C THR A 179 14.62 -9.13 4.11
N SER A 180 14.86 -9.79 2.97
CA SER A 180 16.05 -9.48 2.14
C SER A 180 16.03 -8.02 1.73
N TRP A 181 14.94 -7.56 1.12
CA TRP A 181 14.78 -6.17 0.73
C TRP A 181 14.92 -5.21 1.93
N TYR A 182 14.36 -5.55 3.08
CA TYR A 182 14.47 -4.77 4.32
C TYR A 182 15.93 -4.58 4.74
N ASN A 183 16.70 -5.66 4.73
CA ASN A 183 18.12 -5.65 5.11
C ASN A 183 18.97 -4.93 4.06
N ASP A 184 18.76 -5.23 2.78
CA ASP A 184 19.53 -4.67 1.66
C ASP A 184 19.30 -3.17 1.47
N ASN A 185 18.17 -2.65 1.97
CA ASN A 185 17.86 -1.22 2.00
C ASN A 185 18.13 -0.58 3.37
N GLY A 186 18.88 -1.22 4.27
CA GLY A 186 19.27 -0.61 5.54
C GLY A 186 18.08 -0.15 6.41
N MET A 187 16.90 -0.75 6.25
CA MET A 187 15.69 -0.27 6.93
C MET A 187 15.76 -0.45 8.46
N MET A 188 16.74 -1.21 8.95
CA MET A 188 17.06 -1.33 10.38
C MET A 188 17.41 0.01 11.04
N ASP A 189 17.88 1.00 10.28
CA ASP A 189 18.17 2.36 10.80
C ASP A 189 16.90 3.08 11.28
N TYR A 190 15.73 2.67 10.78
CA TYR A 190 14.42 3.15 11.21
C TYR A 190 13.75 2.22 12.23
N GLY A 191 14.45 1.16 12.62
CA GLY A 191 14.02 0.13 13.55
C GLY A 191 14.35 0.45 15.00
N LYS A 192 13.41 0.22 15.92
CA LYS A 192 13.73 -0.04 17.33
C LYS A 192 13.73 -1.55 17.57
N ALA A 193 14.88 -2.10 17.97
CA ALA A 193 15.03 -3.54 18.20
C ALA A 193 14.05 -4.02 19.29
N THR A 194 13.33 -5.11 19.01
CA THR A 194 12.58 -5.82 20.06
C THR A 194 13.55 -6.65 20.89
N SER A 195 13.41 -6.65 22.21
CA SER A 195 14.28 -7.41 23.12
C SER A 195 14.31 -8.93 22.89
N PHE A 196 13.39 -9.48 22.08
CA PHE A 196 13.19 -10.93 21.92
C PHE A 196 13.22 -11.44 20.47
N SER A 197 13.40 -10.59 19.44
CA SER A 197 13.57 -11.03 18.05
C SER A 197 15.02 -10.85 17.61
N THR A 198 15.57 -11.85 16.93
CA THR A 198 16.88 -11.76 16.27
C THR A 198 16.80 -11.05 14.91
N GLU A 199 15.62 -11.02 14.30
CA GLU A 199 15.40 -10.43 12.98
C GLU A 199 14.97 -8.96 13.09
N ALA A 200 15.69 -8.07 12.40
CA ALA A 200 15.44 -6.62 12.40
C ALA A 200 14.07 -6.24 11.81
N VAL A 201 13.56 -7.02 10.84
CA VAL A 201 12.24 -6.80 10.22
C VAL A 201 11.07 -6.86 11.23
N ASN A 202 11.26 -7.51 12.39
CA ASN A 202 10.27 -7.60 13.45
C ASN A 202 10.31 -6.41 14.43
N SER A 203 11.02 -5.33 14.06
CA SER A 203 11.05 -4.11 14.86
C SER A 203 9.65 -3.56 15.16
N LEU A 204 9.46 -3.01 16.37
CA LEU A 204 8.20 -2.38 16.77
C LEU A 204 7.80 -1.21 15.88
N THR A 205 8.76 -0.51 15.26
CA THR A 205 8.49 0.60 14.35
C THR A 205 8.06 0.12 12.95
N ASN A 206 8.22 -1.17 12.64
CA ASN A 206 7.68 -1.81 11.44
C ASN A 206 6.30 -2.46 11.71
N LEU A 207 5.71 -2.27 12.89
CA LEU A 207 4.43 -2.87 13.27
C LEU A 207 3.36 -1.80 13.50
N ILE A 208 2.16 -2.09 13.03
CA ILE A 208 0.93 -1.39 13.40
C ILE A 208 -0.09 -2.40 13.88
N SER A 209 -1.07 -1.97 14.67
CA SER A 209 -2.15 -2.86 15.10
C SER A 209 -3.35 -2.72 14.20
N LEU A 210 -3.89 -3.83 13.72
CA LEU A 210 -5.09 -3.85 12.89
C LEU A 210 -6.07 -4.92 13.38
N ARG A 211 -7.36 -4.66 13.24
CA ARG A 211 -8.40 -5.68 13.47
C ARG A 211 -8.17 -6.84 12.49
N THR A 212 -8.37 -8.08 12.89
CA THR A 212 -7.98 -9.27 12.09
C THR A 212 -8.47 -9.27 10.63
N ASP A 213 -9.71 -8.84 10.39
CA ASP A 213 -10.27 -8.68 9.04
C ASP A 213 -9.57 -7.56 8.25
N VAL A 214 -9.33 -6.42 8.89
CA VAL A 214 -8.60 -5.28 8.33
C VAL A 214 -7.15 -5.64 8.02
N HIS A 215 -6.50 -6.39 8.90
CA HIS A 215 -5.14 -6.88 8.70
C HIS A 215 -5.05 -7.73 7.42
N ARG A 216 -6.00 -8.65 7.21
CA ARG A 216 -6.06 -9.44 5.97
C ARG A 216 -6.18 -8.56 4.73
N MET A 217 -7.10 -7.58 4.76
CA MET A 217 -7.29 -6.66 3.63
C MET A 217 -6.05 -5.79 3.37
N PHE A 218 -5.33 -5.41 4.43
CA PHE A 218 -4.08 -4.66 4.34
C PHE A 218 -3.02 -5.50 3.63
N ASP A 219 -2.80 -6.75 4.03
CA ASP A 219 -1.80 -7.67 3.45
C ASP A 219 -2.14 -8.14 2.04
N GLU A 220 -3.41 -8.15 1.68
CA GLU A 220 -3.86 -8.36 0.30
C GLU A 220 -3.67 -7.13 -0.60
N ARG A 221 -3.11 -6.02 -0.08
CA ARG A 221 -2.88 -4.77 -0.81
C ARG A 221 -4.18 -4.12 -1.30
N ASN A 222 -5.28 -4.28 -0.56
CA ASN A 222 -6.55 -3.66 -0.93
C ASN A 222 -6.59 -2.17 -0.58
N PHE A 223 -5.88 -1.77 0.47
CA PHE A 223 -5.70 -0.38 0.87
C PHE A 223 -4.32 -0.18 1.52
N CYS A 224 -3.91 1.07 1.67
CA CYS A 224 -2.81 1.46 2.55
C CYS A 224 -3.12 2.81 3.21
N PHE A 225 -2.27 3.27 4.13
CA PHE A 225 -2.38 4.62 4.67
C PHE A 225 -1.53 5.58 3.85
N ALA A 226 -2.09 6.72 3.47
CA ALA A 226 -1.44 7.75 2.67
C ALA A 226 -1.72 9.16 3.21
N PRO A 227 -0.82 10.13 2.96
CA PRO A 227 -1.02 11.52 3.36
C PRO A 227 -2.23 12.14 2.65
N LYS A 228 -3.12 12.77 3.42
CA LYS A 228 -4.23 13.60 2.92
C LYS A 228 -4.21 14.96 3.63
N THR A 229 -4.64 16.02 2.97
CA THR A 229 -4.70 17.38 3.55
C THR A 229 -6.06 17.65 4.20
N ASP A 230 -6.09 18.52 5.21
CA ASP A 230 -7.35 18.92 5.87
C ASP A 230 -8.32 19.67 4.94
N GLU A 231 -7.83 20.34 3.90
CA GLU A 231 -8.69 20.94 2.86
C GLU A 231 -9.51 19.88 2.15
N TYR A 232 -8.89 18.74 1.84
CA TYR A 232 -9.55 17.59 1.25
C TYR A 232 -10.55 16.92 2.22
N GLN A 233 -10.25 16.84 3.52
CA GLN A 233 -11.17 16.26 4.49
C GLN A 233 -12.40 17.13 4.79
N ARG A 234 -12.28 18.46 4.71
CA ARG A 234 -13.40 19.40 4.96
C ARG A 234 -14.50 19.33 3.90
N GLU A 235 -14.17 18.91 2.69
CA GLU A 235 -15.11 18.84 1.56
C GLU A 235 -15.80 17.47 1.43
N LEU A 236 -15.35 16.44 2.17
CA LEU A 236 -16.01 15.14 2.18
C LEU A 236 -17.30 15.19 3.02
N PRO A 237 -18.40 14.55 2.57
CA PRO A 237 -19.60 14.41 3.37
C PRO A 237 -19.26 13.69 4.68
N SER A 238 -19.36 14.40 5.79
CA SER A 238 -19.21 13.83 7.12
C SER A 238 -20.32 12.78 7.30
N THR A 239 -19.96 11.51 7.44
CA THR A 239 -20.92 10.43 7.69
C THR A 239 -21.42 10.36 9.13
N ASP A 240 -21.05 11.33 9.97
CA ASP A 240 -21.57 11.49 11.33
C ASP A 240 -22.75 12.46 11.37
N GLN A 241 -23.95 11.98 10.99
CA GLN A 241 -25.19 12.57 11.49
C GLN A 241 -25.43 12.09 12.92
N HIS A 242 -24.75 12.71 13.87
CA HIS A 242 -25.23 12.82 15.23
C HIS A 242 -25.54 14.29 15.50
N GLU A 243 -26.84 14.63 15.48
CA GLU A 243 -27.33 15.91 15.98
C GLU A 243 -26.80 16.14 17.39
N SER A 244 -25.94 17.14 17.55
CA SER A 244 -25.80 17.84 18.83
C SER A 244 -25.42 19.30 18.59
N GLY A 245 -26.33 20.18 19.01
CA GLY A 245 -26.03 21.50 19.57
C GLY A 245 -25.28 22.51 18.69
N LYS A 246 -26.04 23.48 18.17
CA LYS A 246 -25.52 24.78 17.72
C LYS A 246 -24.57 25.39 18.76
N ALA A 247 -23.31 25.57 18.40
CA ALA A 247 -22.46 26.59 18.97
C ALA A 247 -21.88 27.40 17.81
N SER A 248 -22.44 28.60 17.62
CA SER A 248 -21.95 29.63 16.70
C SER A 248 -20.51 29.96 17.07
N ARG A 249 -19.54 29.54 16.24
CA ARG A 249 -18.16 29.99 16.35
C ARG A 249 -17.89 30.93 15.18
N THR A 250 -17.76 32.19 15.55
CA THR A 250 -17.46 33.35 14.71
C THR A 250 -16.33 33.04 13.73
N GLU A 251 -16.58 33.24 12.43
CA GLU A 251 -15.56 33.21 11.39
C GLU A 251 -14.55 34.32 11.65
N GLN A 252 -13.45 33.98 12.31
CA GLN A 252 -12.23 34.78 12.24
C GLN A 252 -11.47 34.32 11.01
N SER A 253 -11.56 35.14 9.96
CA SER A 253 -10.63 35.20 8.85
C SER A 253 -9.22 35.49 9.39
N SER A 254 -8.51 34.44 9.83
CA SER A 254 -7.07 34.49 10.04
C SER A 254 -6.40 34.02 8.74
N SER A 255 -5.79 34.98 8.04
CA SER A 255 -4.86 34.77 6.93
C SER A 255 -3.55 34.17 7.43
N ASP A 256 -3.61 33.03 8.11
CA ASP A 256 -2.42 32.27 8.47
C ASP A 256 -2.00 31.47 7.25
N THR A 257 -0.94 31.95 6.59
CA THR A 257 -0.21 31.30 5.49
C THR A 257 0.53 30.03 5.95
N SER A 258 -0.05 29.28 6.89
CA SER A 258 0.45 27.98 7.31
C SER A 258 -0.14 26.91 6.37
N PRO A 259 0.69 26.04 5.77
CA PRO A 259 0.20 25.04 4.85
C PRO A 259 -0.74 24.07 5.59
N ALA A 260 -1.93 23.81 5.02
CA ALA A 260 -3.00 23.03 5.64
C ALA A 260 -2.49 21.72 6.26
N PRO A 261 -2.93 21.30 7.46
CA PRO A 261 -2.39 20.12 8.12
C PRO A 261 -2.51 18.87 7.23
N VAL A 262 -1.54 17.96 7.38
CA VAL A 262 -1.52 16.67 6.67
C VAL A 262 -1.78 15.56 7.67
N VAL A 263 -2.80 14.75 7.42
CA VAL A 263 -3.18 13.57 8.20
C VAL A 263 -2.89 12.30 7.41
N LEU A 264 -2.90 11.15 8.09
CA LEU A 264 -2.89 9.84 7.43
C LEU A 264 -4.30 9.32 7.33
N ALA A 265 -4.71 8.94 6.13
CA ALA A 265 -6.00 8.30 5.91
C ALA A 265 -5.81 7.02 5.09
N ALA A 266 -6.74 6.08 5.23
CA ALA A 266 -6.75 4.91 4.37
C ALA A 266 -7.14 5.30 2.93
N HIS A 267 -6.33 4.88 1.97
CA HIS A 267 -6.59 4.97 0.55
C HIS A 267 -6.77 3.56 -0.02
N VAL A 268 -7.92 3.32 -0.63
CA VAL A 268 -8.33 2.04 -1.20
C VAL A 268 -7.98 2.02 -2.69
N PHE A 269 -7.23 1.01 -3.14
CA PHE A 269 -6.75 0.92 -4.53
C PHE A 269 -7.59 -0.01 -5.41
N ASN A 270 -8.33 -0.93 -4.79
CA ASN A 270 -9.03 -2.00 -5.50
C ASN A 270 -10.52 -1.95 -5.16
N SER A 271 -11.38 -2.11 -6.16
CA SER A 271 -12.79 -2.39 -5.92
C SER A 271 -12.96 -3.87 -5.57
N ILE A 272 -13.54 -4.16 -4.41
CA ILE A 272 -14.08 -5.50 -4.12
C ILE A 272 -15.56 -5.56 -4.56
N PRO A 273 -16.07 -6.75 -4.95
CA PRO A 273 -17.50 -6.91 -5.22
C PRO A 273 -18.35 -6.34 -4.07
N GLY A 274 -19.38 -5.56 -4.40
CA GLY A 274 -20.24 -4.87 -3.42
C GLY A 274 -19.74 -3.48 -2.97
N GLY A 275 -18.45 -3.18 -3.20
CA GLY A 275 -17.89 -1.86 -2.96
C GLY A 275 -17.84 -1.42 -1.48
N GLU A 276 -17.93 -2.38 -0.56
CA GLU A 276 -17.99 -2.10 0.87
C GLU A 276 -16.69 -1.49 1.39
N LEU A 277 -15.54 -1.96 0.88
CA LEU A 277 -14.23 -1.50 1.33
C LEU A 277 -14.06 0.02 1.12
N GLN A 278 -14.36 0.52 -0.08
CA GLN A 278 -14.25 1.95 -0.33
C GLN A 278 -15.27 2.76 0.48
N LYS A 279 -16.50 2.27 0.63
CA LYS A 279 -17.55 2.95 1.39
C LYS A 279 -17.21 3.07 2.88
N LEU A 280 -16.58 2.03 3.45
CA LEU A 280 -16.29 1.96 4.88
C LEU A 280 -14.96 2.61 5.26
N PHE A 281 -13.96 2.55 4.39
CA PHE A 281 -12.58 2.84 4.78
C PHE A 281 -11.83 3.83 3.88
N HIS A 282 -12.29 4.11 2.64
CA HIS A 282 -11.62 5.13 1.85
C HIS A 282 -11.77 6.50 2.54
N ASN A 283 -10.68 7.24 2.68
CA ASN A 283 -10.58 8.52 3.41
C ASN A 283 -10.76 8.46 4.92
N ARG A 284 -10.91 7.27 5.49
CA ARG A 284 -11.01 7.14 6.93
C ARG A 284 -9.65 7.46 7.54
N GLU A 285 -9.63 8.47 8.42
CA GLU A 285 -8.41 8.87 9.12
C GLU A 285 -7.89 7.72 10.00
N ALA A 286 -6.57 7.59 10.04
CA ALA A 286 -5.91 6.61 10.88
C ALA A 286 -6.00 7.01 12.35
N HIS A 287 -6.21 6.04 13.23
CA HIS A 287 -6.09 6.23 14.66
C HIS A 287 -4.65 6.70 15.00
N PRO A 288 -4.47 7.68 15.91
CA PRO A 288 -3.17 8.32 16.20
C PRO A 288 -2.03 7.37 16.58
N ALA A 289 -2.36 6.18 17.09
CA ALA A 289 -1.35 5.16 17.42
C ALA A 289 -0.50 4.71 16.22
N ILE A 290 -0.93 4.96 14.98
CA ILE A 290 -0.11 4.69 13.78
C ILE A 290 1.21 5.48 13.78
N TYR A 291 1.23 6.66 14.41
CA TYR A 291 2.41 7.54 14.45
C TYR A 291 3.55 7.04 15.34
N ALA A 292 3.32 5.94 16.08
CA ALA A 292 4.37 5.22 16.80
C ALA A 292 5.26 4.37 15.88
N ALA A 293 4.80 4.05 14.67
CA ALA A 293 5.59 3.35 13.66
C ALA A 293 6.65 4.26 13.03
N SER A 294 7.50 3.71 12.16
CA SER A 294 8.41 4.50 11.32
C SER A 294 7.65 5.05 10.11
N LEU A 295 7.87 6.34 9.81
CA LEU A 295 7.38 6.97 8.58
C LEU A 295 7.94 6.26 7.34
N GLU A 296 9.21 5.84 7.42
CA GLU A 296 9.92 5.15 6.35
C GLU A 296 9.35 3.75 6.10
N CYS A 297 9.05 3.00 7.15
CA CYS A 297 8.35 1.71 7.02
C CYS A 297 6.95 1.90 6.43
N LEU A 298 6.24 2.97 6.80
CA LEU A 298 4.92 3.27 6.28
C LEU A 298 4.97 3.64 4.79
N PHE A 299 5.95 4.44 4.37
CA PHE A 299 6.17 4.78 2.97
C PHE A 299 6.59 3.54 2.15
N ALA A 300 7.45 2.70 2.70
CA ALA A 300 7.80 1.42 2.06
C ALA A 300 6.57 0.52 1.87
N ARG A 301 5.62 0.53 2.81
CA ARG A 301 4.32 -0.17 2.64
C ARG A 301 3.47 0.45 1.54
N PHE A 302 3.44 1.78 1.41
CA PHE A 302 2.79 2.42 0.27
C PHE A 302 3.40 1.93 -1.05
N ALA A 303 4.73 1.99 -1.19
CA ALA A 303 5.44 1.49 -2.38
C ALA A 303 5.15 0.00 -2.65
N TRP A 304 5.23 -0.85 -1.62
CA TRP A 304 4.91 -2.27 -1.72
C TRP A 304 3.47 -2.51 -2.22
N THR A 305 2.52 -1.64 -1.84
CA THR A 305 1.15 -1.66 -2.34
C THR A 305 1.10 -1.31 -3.83
N ILE A 306 1.81 -0.27 -4.27
CA ILE A 306 1.90 0.13 -5.69
C ILE A 306 2.48 -0.98 -6.58
N PHE A 307 3.50 -1.71 -6.11
CA PHE A 307 4.03 -2.89 -6.81
C PHE A 307 3.09 -4.11 -6.75
N SER A 308 1.81 -3.93 -6.41
CA SER A 308 0.80 -4.98 -6.48
C SER A 308 0.67 -5.48 -7.92
N PRO A 309 0.68 -6.80 -8.15
CA PRO A 309 0.52 -7.34 -9.49
C PRO A 309 -0.87 -7.13 -10.09
N ASN A 310 -1.84 -6.67 -9.29
CA ASN A 310 -3.15 -6.25 -9.77
C ASN A 310 -3.09 -4.85 -10.38
N ILE A 311 -2.28 -3.98 -9.80
CA ILE A 311 -2.08 -2.59 -10.23
C ILE A 311 -1.24 -2.57 -11.52
N PHE A 312 -0.20 -3.41 -11.60
CA PHE A 312 0.73 -3.49 -12.74
C PHE A 312 0.34 -4.43 -13.88
N ARG A 313 -0.81 -5.10 -13.76
CA ARG A 313 -1.19 -6.17 -14.69
C ARG A 313 -1.16 -5.67 -16.12
N ASP A 314 -1.79 -4.54 -16.40
CA ASP A 314 -2.12 -4.18 -17.77
C ASP A 314 -0.86 -3.72 -18.55
N PHE A 315 0.06 -2.99 -17.91
CA PHE A 315 1.30 -2.48 -18.52
C PHE A 315 2.27 -3.58 -18.97
N LEU A 316 2.44 -4.63 -18.15
CA LEU A 316 3.41 -5.71 -18.40
C LEU A 316 2.76 -6.93 -19.07
N PHE A 317 1.57 -7.34 -18.62
CA PHE A 317 0.92 -8.57 -19.09
C PHE A 317 0.28 -8.40 -20.47
N MET A 318 -0.31 -7.23 -20.74
CA MET A 318 -1.03 -6.97 -22.00
C MET A 318 -0.16 -6.29 -23.05
N THR A 319 1.15 -6.12 -22.79
CA THR A 319 2.04 -5.41 -23.70
C THR A 319 2.12 -6.07 -25.07
N LYS A 320 2.25 -5.22 -26.09
CA LYS A 320 2.52 -5.61 -27.49
C LYS A 320 3.90 -5.15 -27.97
N GLU A 321 4.60 -4.38 -27.16
CA GLU A 321 5.92 -3.83 -27.47
C GLU A 321 6.86 -4.01 -26.26
N PRO A 322 8.19 -3.96 -26.46
CA PRO A 322 9.13 -4.16 -25.36
C PRO A 322 9.05 -3.04 -24.34
N ARG A 323 9.14 -3.39 -23.05
CA ARG A 323 9.14 -2.43 -21.94
C ARG A 323 10.57 -2.23 -21.42
N VAL A 324 10.91 -1.01 -21.03
CA VAL A 324 12.23 -0.65 -20.51
C VAL A 324 12.12 -0.69 -18.98
N LEU A 325 12.79 -1.66 -18.38
CA LEU A 325 12.70 -1.95 -16.95
C LEU A 325 14.02 -1.61 -16.25
N LEU A 326 13.94 -1.09 -15.04
CA LEU A 326 15.07 -1.03 -14.11
C LEU A 326 15.12 -2.32 -13.31
N VAL A 327 16.27 -2.98 -13.35
CA VAL A 327 16.56 -4.20 -12.59
C VAL A 327 17.79 -3.93 -11.73
N TRP A 328 17.74 -4.34 -10.47
CA TRP A 328 18.91 -4.24 -9.60
C TRP A 328 19.89 -5.36 -9.93
N ASP A 329 21.14 -5.00 -10.20
CA ASP A 329 22.22 -5.95 -10.38
C ASP A 329 22.96 -6.12 -9.05
N GLU A 330 22.74 -7.25 -8.36
CA GLU A 330 23.36 -7.53 -7.06
C GLU A 330 24.88 -7.66 -7.14
N GLU A 331 25.42 -8.19 -8.24
CA GLU A 331 26.87 -8.39 -8.42
C GLU A 331 27.59 -7.05 -8.60
N LEU A 332 26.98 -6.13 -9.34
CA LEU A 332 27.56 -4.82 -9.64
C LEU A 332 27.13 -3.72 -8.65
N GLY A 333 26.13 -3.97 -7.82
CA GLY A 333 25.59 -3.00 -6.87
C GLY A 333 25.00 -1.75 -7.55
N GLN A 334 24.47 -1.91 -8.77
CA GLN A 334 23.94 -0.79 -9.56
C GLN A 334 22.70 -1.19 -10.36
N TYR A 335 21.99 -0.20 -10.85
CA TYR A 335 20.88 -0.43 -11.76
C TYR A 335 21.36 -0.74 -13.18
N ARG A 336 20.73 -1.74 -13.78
CA ARG A 336 20.78 -1.95 -15.22
C ARG A 336 19.42 -1.67 -15.84
N THR A 337 19.46 -1.05 -17.01
CA THR A 337 18.27 -0.90 -17.85
C THR A 337 18.14 -2.11 -18.76
N GLU A 338 17.02 -2.82 -18.66
CA GLU A 338 16.73 -3.99 -19.47
C GLU A 338 15.55 -3.69 -20.41
N ARG A 339 15.74 -3.92 -21.72
CA ARG A 339 14.66 -3.89 -22.69
C ARG A 339 13.97 -5.25 -22.72
N ALA A 340 12.92 -5.40 -21.91
CA ALA A 340 12.19 -6.63 -21.71
C ALA A 340 11.16 -6.87 -22.83
N GLU A 341 11.35 -7.96 -23.57
CA GLU A 341 10.36 -8.47 -24.52
C GLU A 341 9.10 -9.00 -23.81
N LYS A 342 8.02 -9.25 -24.55
CA LYS A 342 6.72 -9.64 -23.99
C LYS A 342 6.78 -10.84 -23.05
N SER A 343 7.52 -11.90 -23.40
CA SER A 343 7.66 -13.10 -22.57
C SER A 343 8.28 -12.77 -21.22
N LYS A 344 9.33 -11.95 -21.21
CA LYS A 344 10.00 -11.49 -19.99
C LYS A 344 9.08 -10.59 -19.15
N CYS A 345 8.35 -9.66 -19.77
CA CYS A 345 7.36 -8.84 -19.06
C CYS A 345 6.31 -9.69 -18.33
N ILE A 346 5.80 -10.74 -18.98
CA ILE A 346 4.86 -11.68 -18.37
C ILE A 346 5.50 -12.43 -17.21
N MET A 347 6.74 -12.92 -17.37
CA MET A 347 7.48 -13.58 -16.29
C MET A 347 7.69 -12.65 -15.09
N THR A 348 8.13 -11.42 -15.31
CA THR A 348 8.30 -10.41 -14.26
C THR A 348 6.99 -10.15 -13.51
N ALA A 349 5.86 -10.05 -14.23
CA ALA A 349 4.55 -9.89 -13.62
C ALA A 349 4.10 -11.15 -12.83
N GLN A 350 4.44 -12.34 -13.31
CA GLN A 350 4.17 -13.60 -12.62
C GLN A 350 5.03 -13.79 -11.37
N GLU A 351 6.30 -13.42 -11.42
CA GLU A 351 7.20 -13.42 -10.25
C GLU A 351 6.69 -12.48 -9.16
N ALA A 352 6.18 -11.29 -9.54
CA ALA A 352 5.51 -10.40 -8.60
C ALA A 352 4.22 -11.02 -8.01
N ARG A 353 3.51 -11.86 -8.79
CA ARG A 353 2.29 -12.59 -8.37
C ARG A 353 2.54 -13.82 -7.55
N ALA A 354 3.72 -14.42 -7.62
CA ALA A 354 4.06 -15.63 -6.89
C ALA A 354 3.98 -15.33 -5.39
N ARG A 355 2.74 -15.41 -4.87
CA ARG A 355 2.43 -15.44 -3.46
C ARG A 355 3.20 -16.64 -2.89
N SER A 356 3.69 -16.47 -1.68
CA SER A 356 4.20 -17.54 -0.82
C SER A 356 5.45 -18.30 -1.32
N LYS A 357 6.64 -17.74 -1.05
CA LYS A 357 7.56 -18.51 -0.20
C LYS A 357 7.02 -18.43 1.24
N SER A 358 5.91 -19.13 1.50
CA SER A 358 5.56 -19.47 2.87
C SER A 358 6.77 -20.20 3.45
N PRO A 359 7.10 -20.06 4.74
CA PRO A 359 8.08 -20.96 5.35
C PRO A 359 7.63 -22.37 4.99
N THR A 360 8.44 -23.08 4.20
CA THR A 360 8.10 -24.43 3.76
C THR A 360 7.84 -25.20 5.03
N LYS A 361 6.59 -25.66 5.21
CA LYS A 361 6.23 -26.60 6.27
C LYS A 361 7.31 -27.68 6.25
N ARG A 362 8.12 -27.79 7.32
CA ARG A 362 9.18 -28.81 7.41
C ARG A 362 8.55 -30.13 6.97
N GLN A 363 9.03 -30.69 5.86
CA GLN A 363 8.62 -32.02 5.47
C GLN A 363 9.08 -32.94 6.60
N ARG A 364 8.12 -33.65 7.22
CA ARG A 364 8.47 -34.79 8.05
C ARG A 364 9.22 -35.76 7.14
N PRO A 365 10.38 -36.31 7.56
CA PRO A 365 11.03 -37.34 6.77
C PRO A 365 10.07 -38.51 6.62
N THR A 366 9.69 -38.81 5.38
CA THR A 366 9.11 -40.09 5.02
C THR A 366 10.20 -41.14 5.19
N GLY A 367 10.07 -41.97 6.22
CA GLY A 367 10.96 -43.10 6.43
C GLY A 367 10.82 -44.07 5.27
N GLU A 368 11.91 -44.25 4.52
CA GLU A 368 12.06 -45.41 3.65
C GLU A 368 12.50 -46.59 4.50
N THR A 369 11.73 -47.66 4.37
CA THR A 369 11.99 -49.00 4.85
C THR A 369 13.34 -49.51 4.36
N GLY A 370 14.27 -49.71 5.28
CA GLY A 370 15.46 -50.55 5.08
C GLY A 370 15.64 -51.42 6.32
N GLN A 371 15.35 -52.71 6.18
CA GLN A 371 15.68 -53.74 7.17
C GLN A 371 17.20 -53.75 7.42
N VAL A 372 17.60 -53.63 8.69
CA VAL A 372 18.79 -54.31 9.22
C VAL A 372 18.45 -54.76 10.65
N ASP A 373 18.72 -56.03 10.92
CA ASP A 373 18.41 -56.76 12.16
C ASP A 373 19.33 -56.40 13.35
N GLN A 374 18.82 -56.72 14.56
CA GLN A 374 19.49 -56.88 15.88
C GLN A 374 20.09 -55.61 16.51
N GLU A 375 19.90 -55.29 17.80
CA GLU A 375 19.89 -56.16 18.98
C GLU A 375 19.24 -55.42 20.19
N SER A 376 18.70 -56.18 21.13
CA SER A 376 18.04 -55.72 22.36
C SER A 376 18.99 -54.98 23.32
N LEU A 377 18.51 -53.93 23.99
CA LEU A 377 18.94 -53.64 25.36
C LEU A 377 17.79 -53.03 26.17
N TYR A 378 17.43 -53.72 27.24
CA TYR A 378 16.42 -53.34 28.23
C TYR A 378 16.92 -52.17 29.09
N GLY A 379 15.99 -51.31 29.50
CA GLY A 379 16.22 -50.26 30.49
C GLY A 379 14.88 -49.62 30.84
N GLU A 380 14.11 -50.31 31.67
CA GLU A 380 13.01 -49.71 32.42
C GLU A 380 13.62 -48.72 33.42
N ASP A 381 13.20 -47.46 33.39
CA ASP A 381 13.41 -46.56 34.52
C ASP A 381 12.06 -45.97 34.96
N GLU A 382 11.90 -46.14 36.27
CA GLU A 382 10.72 -46.07 37.11
C GLU A 382 10.20 -44.63 37.25
N PHE A 383 8.88 -44.49 37.19
CA PHE A 383 8.16 -43.29 37.61
C PHE A 383 8.02 -43.35 39.14
N ASP A 384 8.46 -42.31 39.85
CA ASP A 384 7.92 -42.05 41.20
C ASP A 384 7.77 -40.55 41.43
N GLU A 385 6.50 -40.15 41.63
CA GLU A 385 6.07 -38.82 42.08
C GLU A 385 6.39 -38.61 43.56
N PRO A 386 6.59 -37.35 44.02
CA PRO A 386 6.74 -37.06 45.42
C PRO A 386 5.40 -36.68 46.06
N ASP A 387 4.95 -37.45 47.04
CA ASP A 387 3.89 -37.02 47.97
C ASP A 387 4.42 -36.92 49.41
N HIS A 388 4.57 -35.66 49.81
CA HIS A 388 4.30 -35.03 51.10
C HIS A 388 3.87 -35.86 52.35
N VAL A 389 4.48 -35.45 53.50
CA VAL A 389 3.87 -35.16 54.84
C VAL A 389 4.12 -36.15 56.02
N ARG A 390 4.79 -35.58 57.06
CA ARG A 390 4.73 -35.78 58.55
C ARG A 390 5.09 -37.17 59.12
N ASP A 391 5.77 -37.30 60.25
CA ASP A 391 5.92 -36.45 61.46
C ASP A 391 7.38 -36.17 61.87
#